data_AF-A0A2U8WBH3-F1
#
_entry.id   AF-A0A2U8WBH3-F1
#
_cell.length_a   1.000
_cell.length_b   1.000
_cell.length_c   1.000
_cell.angle_alpha   90.00
_cell.angle_beta   90.00
_cell.angle_gamma   90.00
#
_symmetry.space_group_name_H-M   'P 1'
#
loop_
_entity.id
_entity.type
_entity.pdbx_description
1 polymer ?
#
loop_
_entity_poly.entity_id
_entity_poly.type
_entity_poly.pdbx_seq_one_letter_code
_entity_poly.pdbx_strand_id
1 'polypeptide(L)'
;MKLPGLVKLLAEGDERGEAAIAHIARIIREAGHLPTTKRGRGASDMGVLEAANLLIAANATDVPAKVSEAVETFRNLRQIPVRKNEGGFDIRASKGWKKILVCKTFGEALEALFSINQRDIDDICETFNKVIGANKPLDLIVFRSVRFVWPDCAASVMLNIANADSLRDGFRRDADLSGKRIELQFGLTEADRLFLEEQKPSGRIHEVTVRDAVIRRLAEACAAMSGEAIEGEVAA
;
A
#
# COMPACT_ATOMS: atom_id res chain seq x y z
N MET A 1 14.67 3.27 -10.44
CA MET A 1 15.29 2.08 -9.83
C MET A 1 15.17 0.97 -10.85
N LYS A 2 16.19 0.13 -11.06
CA LYS A 2 16.07 -1.00 -12.01
C LYS A 2 15.39 -2.20 -11.32
N LEU A 3 14.83 -3.11 -12.12
CA LEU A 3 14.10 -4.29 -11.61
C LEU A 3 14.86 -5.10 -10.53
N PRO A 4 16.17 -5.39 -10.65
CA PRO A 4 16.89 -6.10 -9.58
C PRO A 4 16.88 -5.35 -8.24
N GLY A 5 16.96 -4.02 -8.27
CA GLY A 5 16.87 -3.20 -7.06
C GLY A 5 15.49 -3.28 -6.42
N LEU A 6 14.43 -3.25 -7.25
CA LEU A 6 13.05 -3.38 -6.77
C LEU A 6 12.79 -4.76 -6.15
N VAL A 7 13.28 -5.82 -6.80
CA VAL A 7 13.20 -7.21 -6.32
C VAL A 7 13.90 -7.36 -4.98
N LYS A 8 15.14 -6.85 -4.86
CA LYS A 8 15.91 -6.90 -3.62
C LYS A 8 15.18 -6.18 -2.48
N LEU A 9 14.70 -4.97 -2.74
CA LEU A 9 14.00 -4.16 -1.74
C LEU A 9 12.75 -4.87 -1.21
N LEU A 10 11.95 -5.45 -2.11
CA LEU A 10 10.75 -6.18 -1.69
C LEU A 10 11.10 -7.46 -0.90
N ALA A 11 12.17 -8.15 -1.30
CA ALA A 11 12.65 -9.36 -0.63
C ALA A 11 13.16 -9.12 0.81
N GLU A 12 13.56 -7.90 1.17
CA GLU A 12 13.99 -7.58 2.55
C GLU A 12 12.86 -7.72 3.58
N GLY A 13 11.60 -7.58 3.14
CA GLY A 13 10.41 -7.76 3.99
C GLY A 13 9.66 -9.06 3.75
N ASP A 14 10.21 -9.97 2.93
CA ASP A 14 9.52 -11.18 2.48
C ASP A 14 10.29 -12.45 2.85
N GLU A 15 9.65 -13.35 3.58
CA GLU A 15 10.27 -14.58 4.10
C GLU A 15 10.69 -15.56 2.99
N ARG A 16 10.15 -15.43 1.77
CA ARG A 16 10.49 -16.30 0.64
C ARG A 16 11.84 -15.94 -0.01
N GLY A 17 12.36 -14.75 0.27
CA GLY A 17 13.65 -14.27 -0.20
C GLY A 17 13.72 -13.85 -1.67
N GLU A 18 14.90 -13.35 -2.07
CA GLU A 18 15.09 -12.66 -3.36
C GLU A 18 14.82 -13.54 -4.59
N ALA A 19 15.19 -14.82 -4.54
CA ALA A 19 14.99 -15.74 -5.66
C ALA A 19 13.50 -15.95 -5.99
N ALA A 20 12.65 -16.05 -4.97
CA ALA A 20 11.21 -16.19 -5.15
C ALA A 20 10.60 -14.92 -5.73
N ILE A 21 10.97 -13.74 -5.20
CA ILE A 21 10.51 -12.45 -5.74
C ILE A 21 11.00 -12.22 -7.17
N ALA A 22 12.23 -12.62 -7.50
CA ALA A 22 12.76 -12.55 -8.86
C ALA A 22 11.97 -13.44 -9.84
N HIS A 23 11.55 -14.62 -9.39
CA HIS A 23 10.71 -15.52 -10.18
C HIS A 23 9.33 -14.90 -10.44
N ILE A 24 8.68 -14.35 -9.40
CA ILE A 24 7.40 -13.63 -9.51
C ILE A 24 7.52 -12.44 -10.47
N ALA A 25 8.56 -11.62 -10.32
CA ALA A 25 8.84 -10.50 -11.21
C ALA A 25 8.99 -10.94 -12.68
N ARG A 26 9.59 -12.11 -12.92
CA ARG A 26 9.70 -12.67 -14.27
C ARG A 26 8.33 -13.00 -14.86
N ILE A 27 7.46 -13.68 -14.08
CA ILE A 27 6.11 -14.07 -14.50
C ILE A 27 5.31 -12.83 -14.91
N ILE A 28 5.23 -11.83 -14.05
CA ILE A 28 4.42 -10.64 -14.34
C ILE A 28 5.01 -9.75 -15.43
N ARG A 29 6.32 -9.82 -15.66
CA ARG A 29 6.96 -9.18 -16.81
C ARG A 29 6.61 -9.86 -18.12
N GLU A 30 6.59 -11.19 -18.15
CA GLU A 30 6.16 -11.97 -19.32
C GLU A 30 4.68 -11.71 -19.64
N ALA A 31 3.87 -11.44 -18.63
CA ALA A 31 2.48 -11.01 -18.77
C ALA A 31 2.29 -9.51 -19.12
N GLY A 32 3.36 -8.72 -19.20
CA GLY A 32 3.29 -7.31 -19.57
C GLY A 32 2.95 -6.33 -18.45
N HIS A 33 2.88 -6.76 -17.18
CA HIS A 33 2.70 -5.88 -16.02
C HIS A 33 3.99 -5.16 -15.58
N LEU A 34 5.14 -5.57 -16.12
CA LEU A 34 6.42 -4.88 -15.99
C LEU A 34 7.03 -4.67 -17.38
N PRO A 35 7.76 -3.57 -17.61
CA PRO A 35 8.36 -3.29 -18.92
C PRO A 35 9.43 -4.32 -19.31
N THR A 36 9.40 -4.71 -20.58
CA THR A 36 10.31 -5.68 -21.22
C THR A 36 11.46 -4.98 -21.95
N THR A 37 12.27 -4.21 -21.22
CA THR A 37 13.42 -3.50 -21.82
C THR A 37 14.74 -4.26 -21.71
N LYS A 38 15.75 -3.75 -22.43
CA LYS A 38 17.10 -4.33 -22.51
C LYS A 38 17.73 -4.46 -21.12
N ARG A 39 18.69 -5.39 -20.96
CA ARG A 39 19.49 -5.50 -19.72
C ARG A 39 20.55 -4.39 -19.65
N GLY A 40 21.05 -4.14 -18.44
CA GLY A 40 22.18 -3.21 -18.20
C GLY A 40 21.75 -1.74 -18.17
N ARG A 41 22.64 -0.84 -18.62
CA ARG A 41 22.41 0.63 -18.55
C ARG A 41 21.16 1.10 -19.30
N GLY A 42 20.70 0.34 -20.30
CA GLY A 42 19.49 0.63 -21.08
C GLY A 42 18.20 0.00 -20.55
N ALA A 43 18.20 -0.57 -19.33
CA ALA A 43 16.99 -1.11 -18.71
C ALA A 43 16.03 0.02 -18.30
N SER A 44 14.72 -0.26 -18.35
CA SER A 44 13.69 0.65 -17.86
C SER A 44 13.88 0.93 -16.38
N ASP A 45 13.58 2.16 -16.01
CA ASP A 45 13.31 2.48 -14.62
C ASP A 45 11.95 1.93 -14.21
N MET A 46 11.92 1.32 -13.04
CA MET A 46 10.70 0.95 -12.32
C MET A 46 10.26 2.19 -11.53
N GLY A 47 9.04 2.63 -11.78
CA GLY A 47 8.36 3.67 -11.04
C GLY A 47 7.34 3.10 -10.05
N VAL A 48 6.42 3.96 -9.63
CA VAL A 48 5.36 3.64 -8.66
C VAL A 48 4.44 2.54 -9.17
N LEU A 49 4.11 2.56 -10.47
CA LEU A 49 3.27 1.56 -11.13
C LEU A 49 3.89 0.15 -11.04
N GLU A 50 5.17 0.02 -11.40
CA GLU A 50 5.88 -1.26 -11.35
C GLU A 50 6.03 -1.78 -9.92
N ALA A 51 6.29 -0.89 -8.95
CA ALA A 51 6.32 -1.24 -7.54
C ALA A 51 4.97 -1.76 -7.05
N ALA A 52 3.86 -1.11 -7.44
CA ALA A 52 2.52 -1.54 -7.07
C ALA A 52 2.19 -2.91 -7.66
N ASN A 53 2.50 -3.12 -8.93
CA ASN A 53 2.27 -4.40 -9.61
C ASN A 53 3.07 -5.53 -8.97
N LEU A 54 4.35 -5.30 -8.65
CA LEU A 54 5.18 -6.31 -8.01
C LEU A 54 4.71 -6.59 -6.58
N LEU A 55 4.29 -5.57 -5.82
CA LEU A 55 3.75 -5.76 -4.47
C LEU A 55 2.48 -6.62 -4.51
N ILE A 56 1.56 -6.35 -5.44
CA ILE A 56 0.36 -7.15 -5.64
C ILE A 56 0.75 -8.59 -6.00
N ALA A 57 1.60 -8.78 -7.00
CA ALA A 57 2.03 -10.10 -7.47
C ALA A 57 2.65 -10.95 -6.35
N ALA A 58 3.43 -10.33 -5.48
CA ALA A 58 4.07 -11.01 -4.36
C ALA A 58 3.06 -11.43 -3.28
N ASN A 59 2.01 -10.65 -3.02
CA ASN A 59 1.20 -10.82 -1.81
C ASN A 59 -0.24 -11.32 -2.07
N ALA A 60 -0.73 -11.22 -3.30
CA ALA A 60 -2.13 -11.53 -3.64
C ALA A 60 -2.43 -13.02 -3.79
N THR A 61 -1.42 -13.86 -4.07
CA THR A 61 -1.59 -15.32 -4.22
C THR A 61 -0.28 -16.05 -3.93
N ASP A 62 -0.40 -17.28 -3.43
CA ASP A 62 0.70 -18.24 -3.25
C ASP A 62 0.85 -19.21 -4.44
N VAL A 63 -0.08 -19.17 -5.41
CA VAL A 63 -0.09 -20.06 -6.57
C VAL A 63 0.63 -19.39 -7.77
N PRO A 64 1.82 -19.85 -8.19
CA PRO A 64 2.60 -19.18 -9.25
C PRO A 64 1.84 -19.01 -10.57
N ALA A 65 1.02 -19.99 -10.95
CA ALA A 65 0.21 -19.95 -12.17
C ALA A 65 -0.87 -18.87 -12.16
N LYS A 66 -1.26 -18.38 -10.98
CA LYS A 66 -2.31 -17.35 -10.79
C LYS A 66 -1.75 -15.96 -10.54
N VAL A 67 -0.43 -15.80 -10.47
CA VAL A 67 0.22 -14.51 -10.13
C VAL A 67 -0.16 -13.39 -11.10
N SER A 68 -0.19 -13.67 -12.41
CA SER A 68 -0.58 -12.66 -13.41
C SER A 68 -2.05 -12.25 -13.26
N GLU A 69 -2.95 -13.24 -13.18
CA GLU A 69 -4.38 -13.02 -12.97
C GLU A 69 -4.64 -12.23 -11.68
N ALA A 70 -3.92 -12.55 -10.60
CA ALA A 70 -4.01 -11.82 -9.35
C ALA A 70 -3.63 -10.35 -9.50
N VAL A 71 -2.61 -10.00 -10.30
CA VAL A 71 -2.29 -8.59 -10.57
C VAL A 71 -3.45 -7.89 -11.27
N GLU A 72 -4.01 -8.49 -12.31
CA GLU A 72 -5.14 -7.91 -13.05
C GLU A 72 -6.38 -7.76 -12.17
N THR A 73 -6.74 -8.80 -11.41
CA THR A 73 -7.90 -8.78 -10.52
C THR A 73 -7.72 -7.73 -9.43
N PHE A 74 -6.60 -7.76 -8.69
CA PHE A 74 -6.40 -6.85 -7.58
C PHE A 74 -6.28 -5.41 -8.04
N ARG A 75 -5.57 -5.12 -9.13
CA ARG A 75 -5.49 -3.75 -9.66
C ARG A 75 -6.86 -3.15 -9.93
N ASN A 76 -7.82 -3.95 -10.39
CA ASN A 76 -9.13 -3.50 -10.83
C ASN A 76 -10.22 -3.54 -9.73
N LEU A 77 -9.91 -4.00 -8.52
CA LEU A 77 -10.87 -4.01 -7.41
C LEU A 77 -11.41 -2.60 -7.16
N ARG A 78 -12.73 -2.50 -7.00
CA ARG A 78 -13.43 -1.23 -6.84
C ARG A 78 -13.55 -0.87 -5.38
N GLN A 79 -13.48 0.43 -5.10
CA GLN A 79 -13.67 0.95 -3.76
C GLN A 79 -15.06 0.56 -3.24
N ILE A 80 -15.09 -0.08 -2.07
CA ILE A 80 -16.32 -0.41 -1.36
C ILE A 80 -16.75 0.85 -0.58
N PRO A 81 -18.02 1.28 -0.66
CA PRO A 81 -18.50 2.42 0.11
C PRO A 81 -18.25 2.21 1.60
N VAL A 82 -17.36 3.02 2.18
CA VAL A 82 -17.07 2.98 3.60
C VAL A 82 -18.32 3.43 4.36
N ARG A 83 -18.85 2.59 5.24
CA ARG A 83 -19.91 2.99 6.18
C ARG A 83 -19.34 4.16 7.00
N LYS A 84 -20.12 5.24 7.17
CA LYS A 84 -19.67 6.45 7.90
C LYS A 84 -18.93 6.02 9.18
N ASN A 85 -17.66 6.41 9.30
CA ASN A 85 -16.87 6.11 10.50
C ASN A 85 -17.62 6.67 11.72
N GLU A 86 -17.97 5.78 12.64
CA GLU A 86 -18.43 6.18 13.96
C GLU A 86 -17.26 6.91 14.67
N GLY A 87 -17.48 8.15 15.13
CA GLY A 87 -16.47 8.92 15.86
C GLY A 87 -15.94 10.20 15.21
N GLY A 88 -16.66 10.81 14.25
CA GLY A 88 -16.51 12.25 13.92
C GLY A 88 -15.23 12.71 13.23
N PHE A 89 -14.22 11.86 13.06
CA PHE A 89 -12.99 12.20 12.34
C PHE A 89 -13.21 12.21 10.83
N ASP A 90 -13.42 13.40 10.25
CA ASP A 90 -13.49 13.57 8.81
C ASP A 90 -12.09 13.73 8.20
N ILE A 91 -11.39 12.62 8.01
CA ILE A 91 -10.10 12.63 7.31
C ILE A 91 -10.22 13.16 5.87
N ARG A 92 -11.44 13.25 5.31
CA ARG A 92 -11.64 13.89 4.00
C ARG A 92 -11.28 15.36 4.02
N ALA A 93 -10.94 15.97 5.16
CA ALA A 93 -10.35 17.30 5.21
C ALA A 93 -8.88 17.33 4.73
N SER A 94 -8.09 16.28 5.02
CA SER A 94 -6.66 16.20 4.66
C SER A 94 -6.44 16.13 3.16
N LYS A 95 -5.51 16.93 2.64
CA LYS A 95 -5.07 16.88 1.23
C LYS A 95 -4.34 15.57 0.93
N GLY A 96 -3.47 15.11 1.83
CA GLY A 96 -2.72 13.87 1.67
C GLY A 96 -3.65 12.67 1.48
N TRP A 97 -4.66 12.55 2.34
CA TRP A 97 -5.60 11.43 2.25
C TRP A 97 -6.63 11.55 1.12
N LYS A 98 -7.01 12.78 0.72
CA LYS A 98 -7.87 13.01 -0.45
C LYS A 98 -7.33 12.34 -1.70
N LYS A 99 -5.99 12.28 -1.88
CA LYS A 99 -5.37 11.62 -3.04
C LYS A 99 -5.76 10.15 -3.14
N ILE A 100 -5.80 9.43 -2.02
CA ILE A 100 -6.16 8.00 -2.00
C ILE A 100 -7.70 7.85 -2.04
N LEU A 101 -8.43 8.74 -1.40
CA LEU A 101 -9.89 8.68 -1.34
C LEU A 101 -10.59 8.78 -2.70
N VAL A 102 -9.99 9.50 -3.65
CA VAL A 102 -10.56 9.69 -5.00
C VAL A 102 -10.21 8.56 -5.97
N CYS A 103 -9.35 7.62 -5.57
CA CYS A 103 -8.98 6.47 -6.37
C CYS A 103 -10.18 5.53 -6.55
N LYS A 104 -10.45 5.15 -7.80
CA LYS A 104 -11.57 4.27 -8.16
C LYS A 104 -11.20 2.80 -8.07
N THR A 105 -9.91 2.52 -8.17
CA THR A 105 -9.37 1.16 -8.14
C THR A 105 -8.33 0.99 -7.04
N PHE A 106 -8.13 -0.24 -6.60
CA PHE A 106 -7.08 -0.56 -5.64
C PHE A 106 -5.67 -0.29 -6.20
N GLY A 107 -5.45 -0.52 -7.51
CA GLY A 107 -4.19 -0.19 -8.16
C GLY A 107 -3.86 1.31 -8.04
N GLU A 108 -4.82 2.17 -8.38
CA GLU A 108 -4.68 3.63 -8.23
C GLU A 108 -4.42 4.03 -6.77
N ALA A 109 -5.14 3.42 -5.83
CA ALA A 109 -5.00 3.71 -4.41
C ALA A 109 -3.62 3.31 -3.86
N LEU A 110 -3.07 2.19 -4.34
CA LEU A 110 -1.75 1.71 -3.95
C LEU A 110 -0.64 2.61 -4.52
N GLU A 111 -0.79 3.05 -5.77
CA GLU A 111 0.12 4.03 -6.40
C GLU A 111 0.08 5.38 -5.65
N ALA A 112 -1.11 5.85 -5.29
CA ALA A 112 -1.28 7.04 -4.47
C ALA A 112 -0.65 6.90 -3.07
N LEU A 113 -0.75 5.72 -2.45
CA LEU A 113 -0.12 5.41 -1.16
C LEU A 113 1.40 5.51 -1.21
N PHE A 114 2.02 5.02 -2.27
CA PHE A 114 3.47 5.14 -2.50
C PHE A 114 3.91 6.57 -2.82
N SER A 115 2.99 7.38 -3.34
CA SER A 115 3.25 8.77 -3.71
C SER A 115 3.02 9.75 -2.54
N ILE A 116 2.63 9.27 -1.36
CA ILE A 116 2.54 10.11 -0.16
C ILE A 116 3.95 10.55 0.25
N ASN A 117 4.18 11.86 0.22
CA ASN A 117 5.43 12.49 0.65
C ASN A 117 5.31 13.06 2.09
N GLN A 118 6.41 13.59 2.62
CA GLN A 118 6.45 14.13 3.98
C GLN A 118 5.44 15.28 4.19
N ARG A 119 5.25 16.16 3.21
CA ARG A 119 4.27 17.26 3.31
C ARG A 119 2.83 16.75 3.42
N ASP A 120 2.52 15.65 2.73
CA ASP A 120 1.22 14.98 2.86
C ASP A 120 1.05 14.36 4.26
N ILE A 121 2.11 13.77 4.82
CA ILE A 121 2.11 13.25 6.19
C ILE A 121 1.90 14.37 7.22
N ASP A 122 2.60 15.49 7.07
CA ASP A 122 2.48 16.63 7.96
C ASP A 122 1.06 17.21 7.93
N ASP A 123 0.43 17.32 6.75
CA ASP A 123 -0.98 17.73 6.58
C ASP A 123 -1.95 16.77 7.27
N ILE A 124 -1.69 15.46 7.22
CA ILE A 124 -2.48 14.44 7.92
C ILE A 124 -2.34 14.61 9.45
N CYS A 125 -1.11 14.77 9.95
CA CYS A 125 -0.83 14.97 11.37
C CYS A 125 -1.46 16.28 11.89
N GLU A 126 -1.36 17.37 11.15
CA GLU A 126 -1.96 18.66 11.50
C GLU A 126 -3.49 18.54 11.55
N THR A 127 -4.09 17.91 10.54
CA THR A 127 -5.54 17.65 10.50
C THR A 127 -5.98 16.79 11.68
N PHE A 128 -5.20 15.76 12.02
CA PHE A 128 -5.49 14.89 13.18
C PHE A 128 -5.43 15.65 14.50
N ASN A 129 -4.35 16.41 14.74
CA ASN A 129 -4.17 17.24 15.94
C ASN A 129 -5.31 18.25 16.13
N LYS A 130 -5.82 18.85 15.05
CA LYS A 130 -6.98 19.76 15.10
C LYS A 130 -8.26 19.06 15.55
N VAL A 131 -8.51 17.83 15.08
CA VAL A 131 -9.75 17.12 15.40
C VAL A 131 -9.75 16.58 16.83
N ILE A 132 -8.62 16.09 17.33
CA ILE A 132 -8.54 15.60 18.72
C ILE A 132 -8.59 16.72 19.76
N GLY A 133 -8.53 17.99 19.34
CA GLY A 133 -8.61 19.15 20.23
C GLY A 133 -7.48 19.21 21.25
N ALA A 134 -6.32 18.61 20.95
CA ALA A 134 -5.21 18.57 21.88
C ALA A 134 -4.64 19.98 22.09
N ASN A 135 -4.56 20.41 23.36
CA ASN A 135 -3.97 21.69 23.73
C ASN A 135 -2.48 21.82 23.37
N LYS A 136 -1.82 20.69 23.08
CA LYS A 136 -0.44 20.61 22.59
C LYS A 136 -0.40 19.62 21.41
N PRO A 137 0.41 19.89 20.37
CA PRO A 137 0.62 18.94 19.29
C PRO A 137 1.14 17.62 19.87
N LEU A 138 0.49 16.51 19.53
CA LEU A 138 1.03 15.19 19.83
C LEU A 138 2.19 14.90 18.89
N ASP A 139 3.18 14.14 19.38
CA ASP A 139 4.19 13.52 18.53
C ASP A 139 3.52 12.34 17.80
N LEU A 140 3.12 12.55 16.55
CA LEU A 140 2.33 11.60 15.78
C LEU A 140 3.23 10.81 14.82
N ILE A 141 3.07 9.49 14.83
CA ILE A 141 3.68 8.58 13.88
C ILE A 141 2.59 8.11 12.91
N VAL A 142 2.85 8.29 11.62
CA VAL A 142 2.00 7.78 10.55
C VAL A 142 2.68 6.57 9.91
N PHE A 143 1.95 5.46 9.81
CA PHE A 143 2.45 4.26 9.16
C PHE A 143 1.41 3.66 8.22
N ARG A 144 1.88 3.24 7.05
CA ARG A 144 1.08 2.66 5.98
C ARG A 144 0.99 1.15 6.13
N SER A 145 -0.15 0.59 5.75
CA SER A 145 -0.26 -0.85 5.60
C SER A 145 -1.21 -1.22 4.47
N VAL A 146 -0.93 -2.34 3.82
CA VAL A 146 -1.77 -2.87 2.74
C VAL A 146 -2.18 -4.30 3.10
N ARG A 147 -3.47 -4.58 2.99
CA ARG A 147 -4.05 -5.91 3.25
C ARG A 147 -4.52 -6.54 1.95
N PHE A 148 -4.20 -7.81 1.76
CA PHE A 148 -4.70 -8.65 0.67
C PHE A 148 -5.49 -9.80 1.27
N VAL A 149 -6.65 -10.12 0.70
CA VAL A 149 -7.48 -11.26 1.09
C VAL A 149 -7.83 -12.05 -0.17
N TRP A 150 -7.26 -13.25 -0.26
CA TRP A 150 -7.59 -14.27 -1.26
C TRP A 150 -8.29 -15.44 -0.57
N PRO A 151 -9.26 -16.13 -1.18
CA PRO A 151 -9.78 -15.98 -2.54
C PRO A 151 -10.90 -14.94 -2.70
N ASP A 152 -11.26 -14.21 -1.63
CA ASP A 152 -12.38 -13.24 -1.67
C ASP A 152 -12.12 -12.01 -2.54
N CYS A 153 -10.91 -11.89 -3.11
CA CYS A 153 -10.47 -10.78 -3.95
C CYS A 153 -10.82 -9.44 -3.30
N ALA A 154 -10.45 -9.31 -2.03
CA ALA A 154 -10.61 -8.08 -1.27
C ALA A 154 -9.24 -7.53 -0.89
N ALA A 155 -9.13 -6.22 -0.89
CA ALA A 155 -7.90 -5.54 -0.53
C ALA A 155 -8.19 -4.29 0.29
N SER A 156 -7.21 -3.83 1.05
CA SER A 156 -7.36 -2.59 1.82
C SER A 156 -6.07 -1.79 1.84
N VAL A 157 -6.20 -0.48 1.63
CA VAL A 157 -5.16 0.49 1.91
C VAL A 157 -5.47 1.13 3.24
N MET A 158 -4.50 1.10 4.15
CA MET A 158 -4.65 1.61 5.50
C MET A 158 -3.58 2.65 5.81
N LEU A 159 -4.01 3.72 6.46
CA LEU A 159 -3.14 4.68 7.10
C LEU A 159 -3.46 4.67 8.59
N ASN A 160 -2.41 4.48 9.39
CA ASN A 160 -2.51 4.40 10.82
C ASN A 160 -1.76 5.59 11.40
N ILE A 161 -2.43 6.35 12.25
CA ILE A 161 -1.88 7.48 12.97
C ILE A 161 -1.82 7.06 14.43
N ALA A 162 -0.66 7.14 15.07
CA ALA A 162 -0.52 6.80 16.49
C ALA A 162 0.29 7.86 17.20
N ASN A 163 0.03 8.07 18.49
CA ASN A 163 0.93 8.84 19.33
C ASN A 163 2.22 8.03 19.55
N ALA A 164 3.38 8.65 19.33
CA ALA A 164 4.70 8.07 19.53
C ALA A 164 4.88 7.53 20.94
N ASP A 165 4.38 8.24 21.95
CA ASP A 165 4.45 7.82 23.35
C ASP A 165 3.64 6.54 23.58
N SER A 166 2.44 6.45 23.01
CA SER A 166 1.57 5.27 23.11
C SER A 166 2.18 4.01 22.47
N LEU A 167 3.01 4.18 21.44
CA LEU A 167 3.74 3.08 20.80
C LEU A 167 4.89 2.56 21.67
N ARG A 168 5.58 3.45 22.41
CA ARG A 168 6.67 3.08 23.32
C ARG A 168 6.17 2.30 24.53
N ASP A 169 4.98 2.64 25.01
CA ASP A 169 4.37 2.03 26.20
C ASP A 169 3.60 0.71 25.92
N GLY A 170 3.74 0.16 24.71
CA GLY A 170 3.20 -1.15 24.37
C GLY A 170 1.66 -1.20 24.27
N PHE A 171 1.03 -0.15 23.73
CA PHE A 171 -0.42 -0.05 23.55
C PHE A 171 -1.23 -0.15 24.86
N ARG A 172 -0.81 0.55 25.92
CA ARG A 172 -1.63 0.67 27.14
C ARG A 172 -2.85 1.58 26.92
N ARG A 173 -3.98 0.94 26.57
CA ARG A 173 -5.40 1.15 26.93
C ARG A 173 -6.03 2.54 27.18
N ASP A 174 -5.44 3.68 26.83
CA ASP A 174 -6.24 4.91 26.69
C ASP A 174 -6.88 4.96 25.31
N ALA A 175 -8.12 4.47 25.24
CA ALA A 175 -8.90 4.28 24.01
C ALA A 175 -9.11 5.57 23.19
N ASP A 176 -8.97 6.75 23.82
CA ASP A 176 -9.16 8.05 23.17
C ASP A 176 -7.87 8.60 22.52
N LEU A 177 -6.69 8.10 22.91
CA LEU A 177 -5.38 8.53 22.39
C LEU A 177 -4.60 7.38 21.72
N SER A 178 -5.20 6.20 21.58
CA SER A 178 -4.57 4.98 21.07
C SER A 178 -4.24 4.98 19.57
N GLY A 179 -4.44 6.11 18.90
CA GLY A 179 -4.27 6.26 17.45
C GLY A 179 -5.55 5.99 16.66
N LYS A 180 -5.52 6.37 15.39
CA LYS A 180 -6.62 6.19 14.44
C LYS A 180 -6.14 5.39 13.25
N ARG A 181 -6.83 4.28 12.99
CA ARG A 181 -6.72 3.52 11.75
C ARG A 181 -7.78 3.98 10.77
N ILE A 182 -7.36 4.17 9.53
CA ILE A 182 -8.20 4.68 8.46
C ILE A 182 -8.00 3.74 7.30
N GLU A 183 -9.10 3.17 6.85
CA GLU A 183 -9.09 2.04 5.94
C GLU A 183 -9.97 2.34 4.73
N LEU A 184 -9.41 2.15 3.55
CA LEU A 184 -10.15 2.11 2.29
C LEU A 184 -10.17 0.67 1.82
N GLN A 185 -11.38 0.13 1.75
CA GLN A 185 -11.62 -1.24 1.32
C GLN A 185 -11.94 -1.27 -0.16
N PHE A 186 -11.43 -2.30 -0.82
CA PHE A 186 -11.62 -2.58 -2.21
C PHE A 186 -12.07 -4.02 -2.37
N GLY A 187 -12.97 -4.26 -3.30
CA GLY A 187 -13.42 -5.60 -3.60
C GLY A 187 -14.09 -5.67 -4.96
N LEU A 188 -14.51 -6.88 -5.29
CA LEU A 188 -15.31 -7.17 -6.48
C LEU A 188 -16.66 -6.47 -6.38
N THR A 189 -17.13 -5.90 -7.49
CA THR A 189 -18.54 -5.48 -7.59
C THR A 189 -19.46 -6.70 -7.59
N GLU A 190 -20.76 -6.52 -7.36
CA GLU A 190 -21.71 -7.64 -7.46
C GLU A 190 -21.66 -8.31 -8.85
N ALA A 191 -21.48 -7.52 -9.92
CA ALA A 191 -21.32 -8.04 -11.27
C ALA A 191 -20.05 -8.90 -11.42
N ASP A 192 -18.93 -8.45 -10.85
CA ASP A 192 -17.66 -9.19 -10.89
C ASP A 192 -17.71 -10.46 -10.02
N ARG A 193 -18.45 -10.42 -8.90
CA ARG A 193 -18.66 -11.59 -8.03
C ARG A 193 -19.42 -12.70 -8.75
N LEU A 194 -20.50 -12.35 -9.45
CA LEU A 194 -21.29 -13.32 -10.22
C LEU A 194 -20.44 -14.03 -11.29
N PHE A 195 -19.52 -13.31 -11.93
CA PHE A 195 -18.58 -13.90 -12.89
C PHE A 195 -17.57 -14.84 -12.24
N LEU A 196 -17.12 -14.54 -11.01
CA LEU A 196 -16.13 -15.34 -10.29
C LEU A 196 -16.72 -16.51 -9.51
N GLU A 197 -18.00 -16.48 -9.12
CA GLU A 197 -18.67 -17.63 -8.48
C GLU A 197 -18.75 -18.85 -9.43
N GLU A 198 -18.82 -18.63 -10.75
CA GLU A 198 -18.72 -19.69 -11.74
C GLU A 198 -17.32 -20.33 -11.80
N GLN A 199 -16.29 -19.58 -11.39
CA GLN A 199 -14.91 -20.04 -11.26
C GLN A 199 -14.52 -20.12 -9.79
N LYS A 200 -15.17 -20.98 -8.98
CA LYS A 200 -14.88 -21.19 -7.55
C LYS A 200 -13.38 -21.00 -7.27
N PRO A 201 -12.96 -19.85 -6.71
CA PRO A 201 -11.54 -19.60 -6.54
C PRO A 201 -11.04 -20.55 -5.47
N SER A 202 -10.47 -21.67 -5.90
CA SER A 202 -9.91 -22.69 -5.03
C SER A 202 -8.64 -22.12 -4.40
N GLY A 203 -8.60 -21.96 -3.09
CA GLY A 203 -7.44 -21.44 -2.39
C GLY A 203 -7.63 -21.44 -0.89
N ARG A 204 -6.52 -21.45 -0.14
CA ARG A 204 -6.58 -21.15 1.29
C ARG A 204 -6.86 -19.66 1.47
N ILE A 205 -7.65 -19.30 2.48
CA ILE A 205 -7.76 -17.91 2.87
C ILE A 205 -6.39 -17.44 3.33
N HIS A 206 -5.78 -16.53 2.58
CA HIS A 206 -4.48 -15.98 2.89
C HIS A 206 -4.64 -14.47 3.08
N GLU A 207 -4.35 -14.03 4.30
CA GLU A 207 -4.33 -12.63 4.66
C GLU A 207 -2.89 -12.16 4.82
N VAL A 208 -2.49 -11.22 3.97
CA VAL A 208 -1.15 -10.61 4.06
C VAL A 208 -1.30 -9.14 4.40
N THR A 209 -0.58 -8.71 5.43
CA THR A 209 -0.44 -7.28 5.75
C THR A 209 1.00 -6.84 5.52
N VAL A 210 1.22 -6.02 4.49
CA VAL A 210 2.52 -5.37 4.24
C VAL A 210 2.60 -4.12 5.10
N ARG A 211 3.65 -4.01 5.94
CA ARG A 211 3.83 -2.90 6.88
C ARG A 211 4.71 -1.78 6.31
N ASP A 212 4.68 -0.64 6.99
CA ASP A 212 5.26 0.62 6.53
C ASP A 212 6.73 0.54 6.13
N ALA A 213 7.57 -0.25 6.80
CA ALA A 213 9.00 -0.33 6.46
C ALA A 213 9.25 -0.68 4.98
N VAL A 214 8.50 -1.64 4.43
CA VAL A 214 8.61 -2.04 3.02
C VAL A 214 8.01 -0.96 2.12
N ILE A 215 6.82 -0.46 2.48
CA ILE A 215 6.08 0.56 1.71
C ILE A 215 6.88 1.86 1.61
N ARG A 216 7.51 2.28 2.71
CA ARG A 216 8.36 3.47 2.82
C ARG A 216 9.56 3.37 1.90
N ARG A 217 10.30 2.25 1.97
CA ARG A 217 11.47 2.03 1.11
C ARG A 217 11.08 2.02 -0.36
N LEU A 218 9.96 1.37 -0.72
CA LEU A 218 9.44 1.38 -2.09
C LEU A 218 9.13 2.81 -2.54
N ALA A 219 8.42 3.58 -1.72
CA ALA A 219 8.09 4.98 -1.99
C ALA A 219 9.35 5.85 -2.20
N GLU A 220 10.32 5.76 -1.29
CA GLU A 220 11.59 6.50 -1.36
C GLU A 220 12.38 6.15 -2.63
N ALA A 221 12.47 4.86 -2.95
CA ALA A 221 13.18 4.40 -4.15
C ALA A 221 12.49 4.84 -5.45
N CYS A 222 11.16 4.99 -5.44
CA CYS A 222 10.40 5.54 -6.55
C CYS A 222 10.58 7.06 -6.69
N ALA A 223 10.54 7.82 -5.59
CA ALA A 223 10.67 9.28 -5.59
C ALA A 223 12.08 9.76 -6.00
N ALA A 224 13.15 9.06 -5.57
CA ALA A 224 14.52 9.39 -5.98
C ALA A 224 14.73 9.39 -7.52
N MET A 225 13.80 8.78 -8.27
CA MET A 225 13.88 8.64 -9.72
C MET A 225 13.08 9.67 -10.49
N SER A 226 12.02 10.23 -9.90
CA SER A 226 11.24 11.30 -10.54
C SER A 226 11.99 12.63 -10.55
N GLY A 227 13.16 12.71 -9.91
CA GLY A 227 13.89 13.96 -9.72
C GLY A 227 13.23 14.87 -8.68
N GLU A 228 12.17 14.40 -8.03
CA GLU A 228 11.59 15.02 -6.85
C GLU A 228 12.52 14.69 -5.68
N ALA A 229 13.47 15.58 -5.40
CA ALA A 229 14.27 15.48 -4.19
C ALA A 229 13.32 15.38 -3.00
N ILE A 230 13.43 14.30 -2.22
CA ILE A 230 12.78 14.20 -0.92
C ILE A 230 13.50 15.19 0.00
N GLU A 231 13.02 16.44 0.01
CA GLU A 231 13.46 17.44 0.98
C GLU A 231 13.01 16.98 2.38
N GLY A 232 13.87 16.27 3.10
CA GLY A 232 13.55 15.89 4.47
C GLY A 232 14.36 14.76 5.10
N GLU A 233 15.68 14.75 5.00
CA GLU A 233 16.50 14.01 5.99
C GLU A 233 17.94 14.56 6.05
N VAL A 234 18.13 15.71 6.72
CA VAL A 234 19.42 16.08 7.31
C VAL A 234 19.19 16.81 8.64
N ALA A 235 19.28 16.07 9.74
CA ALA A 235 20.03 16.47 10.95
C ALA A 235 20.09 15.25 11.89
N ALA A 236 21.23 14.57 11.88
CA ALA A 236 21.68 13.69 12.95
C ALA A 236 22.27 14.52 14.10
#